data_AF-A0A2V9VP61-F1
#
_entry.id   AF-A0A2V9VP61-F1
#
_cell.length_a   1.000
_cell.length_b   1.000
_cell.length_c   1.000
_cell.angle_alpha   90.00
_cell.angle_beta   90.00
_cell.angle_gamma   90.00
#
_symmetry.space_group_name_H-M   'P 1'
#
loop_
_entity.id
_entity.type
_entity.pdbx_description
1 polymer ?
#
loop_
_entity_poly.entity_id
_entity_poly.type
_entity_poly.pdbx_seq_one_letter_code
_entity_poly.pdbx_strand_id
1 'polypeptide(L)'
;MKLIVKFNLVLFLVFAIGFAAVGFFANRLLQRNAKAEIVENARIMMEAALAVRAYTSTQIKPLLETQIKYSFLPQIVPAYSANQYFGQLHKKFPEYAYKEATLNPTNPMDRATDWEADIVNAFRQSQDLTEQIGERDTPNGRALYMARPLKIKDAKCLDCHDTAETAPRTVIERYGSNNGFGWKLNDIVGAQIVTAPIKLPVQRARSVFAVFMVSLAAVFAVLVAALNAMLFYLVIRPVNQLSTLANEVSLGNLDAPDFEMSSRDEIATLAESFRRMRRSMVEAIKMLEA
;
A
#
# COMPACT_ATOMS: atom_id res chain seq x y z
N MET A 1 -17.20 -10.01 41.68
CA MET A 1 -17.29 -10.19 40.21
C MET A 1 -17.20 -11.67 39.87
N LYS A 2 -18.15 -12.22 39.10
CA LYS A 2 -18.12 -13.62 38.63
C LYS A 2 -16.82 -13.89 37.85
N LEU A 3 -16.25 -15.08 37.98
CA LEU A 3 -14.99 -15.50 37.32
C LEU A 3 -14.98 -15.18 35.82
N ILE A 4 -16.13 -15.36 35.16
CA ILE A 4 -16.34 -15.09 33.73
C ILE A 4 -16.08 -13.63 33.34
N VAL A 5 -16.35 -12.67 34.23
CA VAL A 5 -16.15 -11.23 33.94
C VAL A 5 -14.67 -10.90 33.99
N LYS A 6 -13.93 -11.43 34.97
CA LYS A 6 -12.48 -11.23 35.07
C LYS A 6 -11.76 -11.85 33.87
N PHE A 7 -12.15 -13.07 33.49
CA PHE A 7 -11.60 -13.76 32.32
C PHE A 7 -11.85 -12.99 31.02
N ASN A 8 -13.10 -12.58 30.77
CA ASN A 8 -13.43 -11.83 29.55
C ASN A 8 -12.76 -10.46 29.48
N LEU A 9 -12.55 -9.80 30.63
CA LEU A 9 -11.84 -8.52 30.66
C LEU A 9 -10.39 -8.69 30.21
N VAL A 10 -9.68 -9.69 30.73
CA VAL A 10 -8.31 -10.00 30.32
C VAL A 10 -8.25 -10.41 28.84
N LEU A 11 -9.16 -11.28 28.41
CA LEU A 11 -9.23 -11.74 27.03
C LEU A 11 -9.48 -10.58 26.05
N PHE A 12 -10.40 -9.68 26.40
CA PHE A 12 -10.69 -8.49 25.61
C PHE A 12 -9.47 -7.58 25.51
N LEU A 13 -8.76 -7.32 26.63
CA LEU A 13 -7.56 -6.48 26.60
C LEU A 13 -6.47 -7.08 25.68
N VAL A 14 -6.19 -8.38 25.81
CA VAL A 14 -5.19 -9.06 24.98
C VAL A 14 -5.57 -8.99 23.51
N PHE A 15 -6.83 -9.28 23.16
CA PHE A 15 -7.29 -9.20 21.78
C PHE A 15 -7.35 -7.77 21.25
N ALA A 16 -7.72 -6.78 22.06
CA ALA A 16 -7.72 -5.38 21.66
C ALA A 16 -6.31 -4.90 21.30
N ILE A 17 -5.31 -5.25 22.13
CA ILE A 17 -3.90 -4.94 21.86
C ILE A 17 -3.42 -5.64 20.59
N GLY A 18 -3.71 -6.94 20.45
CA GLY A 18 -3.34 -7.71 19.27
C GLY A 18 -3.99 -7.16 17.98
N PHE A 19 -5.28 -6.84 18.03
CA PHE A 19 -6.04 -6.29 16.91
C PHE A 19 -5.49 -4.92 16.49
N ALA A 20 -5.20 -4.05 17.46
CA ALA A 20 -4.62 -2.73 17.19
C ALA A 20 -3.22 -2.84 16.58
N ALA A 21 -2.36 -3.72 17.13
CA ALA A 21 -1.01 -3.95 16.60
C ALA A 21 -1.08 -4.47 15.15
N VAL A 22 -1.85 -5.53 14.90
CA VAL A 22 -2.02 -6.09 13.56
C VAL A 22 -2.61 -5.06 12.59
N GLY A 23 -3.63 -4.31 13.02
CA GLY A 23 -4.22 -3.25 12.22
C GLY A 23 -3.23 -2.15 11.84
N PHE A 24 -2.39 -1.72 12.78
CA PHE A 24 -1.34 -0.73 12.52
C PHE A 24 -0.32 -1.22 11.48
N PHE A 25 0.22 -2.43 11.66
CA PHE A 25 1.20 -2.98 10.73
C PHE A 25 0.60 -3.29 9.36
N ALA A 26 -0.59 -3.90 9.30
CA ALA A 26 -1.28 -4.23 8.06
C ALA A 26 -1.60 -2.96 7.25
N ASN A 27 -2.13 -1.91 7.90
CA ASN A 27 -2.40 -0.64 7.21
C ASN A 27 -1.11 -0.03 6.64
N ARG A 28 -0.03 0.00 7.42
CA ARG A 28 1.26 0.57 6.96
C ARG A 28 1.84 -0.24 5.81
N LEU A 29 1.76 -1.56 5.85
CA LEU A 29 2.23 -2.46 4.80
C LEU A 29 1.41 -2.27 3.52
N LEU A 30 0.08 -2.31 3.60
CA LEU A 30 -0.81 -2.17 2.45
C LEU A 30 -0.66 -0.80 1.77
N GLN A 31 -0.55 0.29 2.55
CA GLN A 31 -0.32 1.63 1.99
C GLN A 31 1.06 1.75 1.31
N ARG A 32 2.11 1.16 1.89
CA ARG A 32 3.45 1.14 1.27
C ARG A 32 3.45 0.35 -0.03
N ASN A 33 2.83 -0.83 -0.04
CA ASN A 33 2.74 -1.67 -1.22
C ASN A 33 1.97 -0.97 -2.35
N ALA A 34 0.84 -0.33 -2.03
CA ALA A 34 0.07 0.43 -3.03
C ALA A 34 0.88 1.58 -3.66
N LYS A 35 1.68 2.29 -2.86
CA LYS A 35 2.56 3.34 -3.38
C LYS A 35 3.69 2.77 -4.24
N ALA A 36 4.34 1.70 -3.79
CA ALA A 36 5.39 1.03 -4.53
C ALA A 36 4.90 0.50 -5.89
N GLU A 37 3.69 -0.08 -5.93
CA GLU A 37 3.04 -0.55 -7.16
C GLU A 37 2.80 0.59 -8.16
N ILE A 38 2.34 1.77 -7.70
CA ILE A 38 2.17 2.94 -8.57
C ILE A 38 3.51 3.41 -9.14
N VAL A 39 4.54 3.51 -8.30
CA VAL A 39 5.88 3.92 -8.73
C VAL A 39 6.43 2.96 -9.77
N GLU A 40 6.23 1.66 -9.58
CA GLU A 40 6.71 0.65 -10.53
C GLU A 40 5.97 0.74 -11.87
N ASN A 41 4.65 0.92 -11.84
CA ASN A 41 3.88 1.18 -13.06
C ASN A 41 4.37 2.45 -13.78
N ALA A 42 4.68 3.51 -13.04
CA ALA A 42 5.24 4.75 -13.61
C ALA A 42 6.63 4.54 -14.21
N ARG A 43 7.48 3.70 -13.61
CA ARG A 43 8.77 3.30 -14.18
C ARG A 43 8.60 2.52 -15.48
N ILE A 44 7.71 1.53 -15.53
CA ILE A 44 7.44 0.77 -16.74
C ILE A 44 6.95 1.70 -17.87
N MET A 45 6.08 2.67 -17.55
CA MET A 45 5.66 3.68 -18.52
C MET A 45 6.84 4.56 -18.98
N MET A 46 7.71 4.99 -18.07
CA MET A 46 8.91 5.75 -18.43
C MET A 46 9.80 4.93 -19.38
N GLU A 47 10.07 3.66 -19.07
CA GLU A 47 10.86 2.78 -19.92
C GLU A 47 10.19 2.54 -21.29
N ALA A 48 8.86 2.43 -21.34
CA ALA A 48 8.14 2.36 -22.61
C ALA A 48 8.33 3.63 -23.45
N ALA A 49 8.30 4.82 -22.83
CA ALA A 49 8.60 6.09 -23.50
C ALA A 49 10.03 6.07 -24.07
N LEU A 50 11.00 5.67 -23.24
CA LEU A 50 12.41 5.57 -23.63
C LEU A 50 12.64 4.55 -24.74
N ALA A 51 11.94 3.42 -24.72
CA ALA A 51 11.99 2.42 -25.78
C ALA A 51 11.46 2.96 -27.11
N VAL A 52 10.32 3.69 -27.09
CA VAL A 52 9.79 4.37 -28.29
C VAL A 52 10.78 5.41 -28.82
N ARG A 53 11.44 6.16 -27.93
CA ARG A 53 12.49 7.12 -28.32
C ARG A 53 13.68 6.43 -28.97
N ALA A 54 14.15 5.33 -28.37
CA ALA A 54 15.27 4.55 -28.86
C ALA A 54 14.95 3.97 -30.24
N TYR A 55 13.77 3.35 -30.41
CA TYR A 55 13.27 2.87 -31.69
C TYR A 55 13.24 4.00 -32.75
N THR A 56 12.68 5.15 -32.39
CA THR A 56 12.63 6.31 -33.30
C THR A 56 14.04 6.76 -33.71
N SER A 57 14.97 6.85 -32.77
CA SER A 57 16.33 7.34 -33.05
C SER A 57 17.17 6.36 -33.87
N THR A 58 16.99 5.05 -33.64
CA THR A 58 17.84 4.00 -34.21
C THR A 58 17.31 3.43 -35.51
N GLN A 59 15.98 3.34 -35.67
CA GLN A 59 15.36 2.71 -36.84
C GLN A 59 14.63 3.72 -37.73
N ILE A 60 13.90 4.68 -37.16
CA ILE A 60 13.09 5.60 -37.96
C ILE A 60 13.91 6.78 -38.49
N LYS A 61 14.72 7.42 -37.63
CA LYS A 61 15.50 8.60 -38.02
C LYS A 61 16.33 8.35 -39.29
N PRO A 62 17.12 7.27 -39.41
CA PRO A 62 17.93 7.00 -40.62
C PRO A 62 17.11 6.93 -41.91
N LEU A 63 15.87 6.43 -41.85
CA LEU A 63 14.98 6.32 -43.01
C LEU A 63 14.42 7.69 -43.47
N LEU A 64 14.43 8.69 -42.59
CA LEU A 64 13.87 10.02 -42.82
C LEU A 64 14.94 11.12 -42.99
N GLU A 65 16.23 10.79 -42.91
CA GLU A 65 17.35 11.75 -43.01
C GLU A 65 17.37 12.55 -44.32
N THR A 66 16.95 11.94 -45.43
CA THR A 66 16.82 12.65 -46.70
C THR A 66 15.56 13.50 -46.73
N GLN A 67 14.46 13.00 -46.18
CA GLN A 67 13.15 13.66 -46.24
C GLN A 67 13.14 14.98 -45.44
N ILE A 68 13.81 15.04 -44.30
CA ILE A 68 13.87 16.26 -43.47
C ILE A 68 14.50 17.45 -44.21
N LYS A 69 15.35 17.21 -45.22
CA LYS A 69 15.95 18.27 -46.04
C LYS A 69 14.92 19.02 -46.90
N TYR A 70 13.79 18.37 -47.22
CA TYR A 70 12.74 18.92 -48.06
C TYR A 70 11.46 19.26 -47.29
N SER A 71 11.12 18.47 -46.26
CA SER A 71 9.94 18.71 -45.43
C SER A 71 10.12 18.13 -44.02
N PHE A 72 9.76 18.92 -43.01
CA PHE A 72 9.86 18.47 -41.62
C PHE A 72 8.73 17.50 -41.26
N LEU A 73 9.11 16.24 -41.03
CA LEU A 73 8.24 15.20 -40.50
C LEU A 73 8.50 15.01 -39.00
N PRO A 74 7.56 15.33 -38.10
CA PRO A 74 7.76 15.20 -36.66
C PRO A 74 8.16 13.79 -36.18
N GLN A 75 7.82 12.76 -36.95
CA GLN A 75 8.14 11.35 -36.68
C GLN A 75 9.65 11.07 -36.61
N ILE A 76 10.48 11.98 -37.13
CA ILE A 76 11.94 11.88 -36.99
C ILE A 76 12.41 12.20 -35.56
N VAL A 77 11.59 12.93 -34.77
CA VAL A 77 11.93 13.38 -33.42
C VAL A 77 11.48 12.33 -32.40
N PRO A 78 12.39 11.77 -31.58
CA PRO A 78 12.07 10.75 -30.59
C PRO A 78 10.99 11.18 -29.58
N ALA A 79 11.04 12.43 -29.13
CA ALA A 79 10.06 13.00 -28.20
C ALA A 79 8.64 13.02 -28.79
N TYR A 80 8.51 13.32 -30.09
CA TYR A 80 7.22 13.34 -30.75
C TYR A 80 6.57 11.96 -30.73
N SER A 81 7.31 10.90 -31.10
CA SER A 81 6.80 9.52 -31.10
C SER A 81 6.37 9.07 -29.70
N ALA A 82 7.17 9.38 -28.67
CA ALA A 82 6.81 9.07 -27.28
C ALA A 82 5.54 9.80 -26.83
N ASN A 83 5.46 11.12 -27.08
CA ASN A 83 4.29 11.92 -26.78
C ASN A 83 3.04 11.45 -27.54
N GLN A 84 3.16 11.04 -28.81
CA GLN A 84 2.02 10.50 -29.58
C GLN A 84 1.55 9.14 -29.03
N TYR A 85 2.48 8.24 -28.69
CA TYR A 85 2.16 6.98 -28.04
C TYR A 85 1.37 7.19 -26.74
N PHE A 86 1.87 8.07 -25.86
CA PHE A 86 1.18 8.41 -24.62
C PHE A 86 -0.12 9.19 -24.83
N GLY A 87 -0.21 9.99 -25.89
CA GLY A 87 -1.45 10.65 -26.29
C GLY A 87 -2.56 9.66 -26.62
N GLN A 88 -2.24 8.50 -27.22
CA GLN A 88 -3.22 7.43 -27.42
C GLN A 88 -3.54 6.68 -26.12
N LEU A 89 -2.55 6.46 -25.26
CA LEU A 89 -2.76 5.85 -23.94
C LEU A 89 -3.71 6.72 -23.09
N HIS A 90 -3.47 8.03 -23.06
CA HIS A 90 -4.24 9.01 -22.30
C HIS A 90 -5.72 9.05 -22.68
N LYS A 91 -6.07 8.77 -23.95
CA LYS A 91 -7.49 8.65 -24.35
C LYS A 91 -8.22 7.51 -23.65
N LYS A 92 -7.52 6.42 -23.36
CA LYS A 92 -8.08 5.26 -22.63
C LYS A 92 -7.90 5.39 -21.11
N PHE A 93 -6.85 6.09 -20.69
CA PHE A 93 -6.47 6.27 -19.29
C PHE A 93 -6.16 7.76 -19.00
N PRO A 94 -7.19 8.63 -18.90
CA PRO A 94 -7.03 10.10 -18.80
C PRO A 94 -6.29 10.59 -17.55
N GLU A 95 -6.21 9.76 -16.53
CA GLU A 95 -5.50 10.05 -15.28
C GLU A 95 -4.00 9.75 -15.35
N TYR A 96 -3.54 9.11 -16.43
CA TYR A 96 -2.14 8.85 -16.72
C TYR A 96 -1.63 9.83 -17.76
N ALA A 97 -0.46 10.41 -17.53
CA ALA A 97 0.15 11.34 -18.47
C ALA A 97 1.66 11.15 -18.54
N TYR A 98 2.22 11.50 -19.69
CA TYR A 98 3.66 11.61 -19.91
C TYR A 98 3.93 12.95 -20.57
N LYS A 99 4.99 13.63 -20.14
CA LYS A 99 5.47 14.87 -20.75
C LYS A 99 6.98 14.96 -20.66
N GLU A 100 7.61 15.48 -21.71
CA GLU A 100 9.01 15.88 -21.70
C GLU A 100 9.11 17.38 -21.41
N ALA A 101 8.99 17.74 -20.14
CA ALA A 101 8.94 19.13 -19.70
C ALA A 101 10.31 19.79 -19.82
N THR A 102 10.46 20.70 -20.78
CA THR A 102 11.75 21.32 -21.13
C THR A 102 11.68 22.81 -20.87
N LEU A 103 12.76 23.40 -20.36
CA LEU A 103 12.81 24.85 -20.05
C LEU A 103 12.76 25.71 -21.32
N ASN A 104 13.44 25.26 -22.37
CA ASN A 104 13.44 25.87 -23.71
C ASN A 104 13.18 24.80 -24.79
N PRO A 105 11.92 24.39 -25.02
CA PRO A 105 11.58 23.40 -26.03
C PRO A 105 11.44 24.02 -27.42
N THR A 106 11.62 23.21 -28.47
CA THR A 106 11.23 23.59 -29.84
C THR A 106 9.72 23.70 -29.99
N ASN A 107 8.96 22.74 -29.42
CA ASN A 107 7.50 22.77 -29.40
C ASN A 107 6.99 23.43 -28.11
N PRO A 108 6.26 24.56 -28.17
CA PRO A 108 5.76 25.25 -26.99
C PRO A 108 4.90 24.40 -26.03
N MET A 109 4.25 23.34 -26.54
CA MET A 109 3.47 22.41 -25.70
C MET A 109 4.33 21.64 -24.69
N ASP A 110 5.61 21.46 -24.98
CA ASP A 110 6.57 20.76 -24.12
C ASP A 110 7.21 21.71 -23.09
N ARG A 111 6.80 22.99 -23.05
CA ARG A 111 7.37 23.97 -22.12
C ARG A 111 7.04 23.57 -20.69
N ALA A 112 8.06 23.54 -19.85
CA ALA A 112 7.90 23.29 -18.43
C ALA A 112 7.02 24.38 -17.82
N THR A 113 5.98 23.94 -17.10
CA THR A 113 5.25 24.78 -16.14
C THR A 113 6.10 24.99 -14.90
N ASP A 114 5.70 25.92 -14.01
CA ASP A 114 6.53 26.34 -12.88
C ASP A 114 7.01 25.16 -12.01
N TRP A 115 6.11 24.26 -11.61
CA TRP A 115 6.48 23.09 -10.81
C TRP A 115 7.33 22.06 -11.57
N GLU A 116 7.19 21.98 -12.90
CA GLU A 116 8.04 21.12 -13.73
C GLU A 116 9.44 21.73 -13.83
N ALA A 117 9.52 23.06 -13.95
CA ALA A 117 10.79 23.78 -13.97
C ALA A 117 11.57 23.59 -12.65
N ASP A 118 10.89 23.55 -11.52
CA ASP A 118 11.52 23.22 -10.22
C ASP A 118 12.16 21.83 -10.24
N ILE A 119 11.49 20.84 -10.83
CA ILE A 119 12.04 19.48 -11.01
C ILE A 119 13.27 19.51 -11.93
N VAL A 120 13.20 20.22 -13.07
CA VAL A 120 14.34 20.36 -13.98
C VAL A 120 15.53 21.02 -13.26
N ASN A 121 15.28 22.05 -12.47
CA ASN A 121 16.31 22.76 -11.73
C ASN A 121 16.91 21.89 -10.60
N ALA A 122 16.11 21.06 -9.93
CA ALA A 122 16.62 20.10 -8.96
C ALA A 122 17.61 19.12 -9.61
N PHE A 123 17.29 18.59 -10.79
CA PHE A 123 18.21 17.75 -11.56
C PHE A 123 19.47 18.50 -12.03
N ARG A 124 19.36 19.78 -12.40
CA ARG A 124 20.52 20.61 -12.77
C ARG A 124 21.46 20.86 -11.58
N GLN A 125 20.91 20.99 -10.37
CA GLN A 125 21.68 21.24 -9.15
C GLN A 125 22.37 19.99 -8.61
N SER A 126 21.81 18.79 -8.86
CA SER A 126 22.36 17.52 -8.40
C SER A 126 22.50 16.53 -9.55
N GLN A 127 23.73 16.36 -10.04
CA GLN A 127 24.01 15.44 -11.15
C GLN A 127 23.82 13.95 -10.79
N ASP A 128 23.87 13.62 -9.49
CA ASP A 128 23.65 12.26 -8.99
C ASP A 128 22.15 11.92 -8.85
N LEU A 129 21.27 12.93 -8.90
CA LEU A 129 19.83 12.72 -8.84
C LEU A 129 19.32 12.17 -10.18
N THR A 130 19.07 10.87 -10.23
CA THR A 130 18.63 10.18 -11.45
C THR A 130 17.11 9.99 -11.54
N GLU A 131 16.42 10.08 -10.42
CA GLU A 131 14.97 9.89 -10.31
C GLU A 131 14.41 10.76 -9.19
N GLN A 132 13.29 11.42 -9.43
CA GLN A 132 12.55 12.15 -8.41
C GLN A 132 11.09 11.67 -8.42
N ILE A 133 10.59 11.31 -7.24
CA ILE A 133 9.21 10.89 -7.04
C ILE A 133 8.55 11.86 -6.08
N GLY A 134 7.34 12.29 -6.39
CA GLY A 134 6.55 13.13 -5.52
C GLY A 134 5.06 12.95 -5.72
N GLU A 135 4.29 13.59 -4.85
CA GLU A 135 2.83 13.61 -4.94
C GLU A 135 2.38 15.06 -5.08
N ARG A 136 1.34 15.29 -5.89
CA ARG A 136 0.75 16.61 -6.07
C ARG A 136 -0.75 16.51 -6.26
N ASP A 137 -1.45 17.58 -5.92
CA ASP A 137 -2.84 17.73 -6.31
C ASP A 137 -2.93 18.22 -7.76
N THR A 138 -3.87 17.63 -8.50
CA THR A 138 -4.19 17.98 -9.88
C THR A 138 -5.70 18.21 -10.00
N PRO A 139 -6.20 18.83 -11.08
CA PRO A 139 -7.64 18.94 -11.31
C PRO A 139 -8.38 17.59 -11.29
N ASN A 140 -7.69 16.50 -11.65
CA ASN A 140 -8.23 15.13 -11.65
C ASN A 140 -8.03 14.40 -10.31
N GLY A 141 -7.57 15.11 -9.28
CA GLY A 141 -7.27 14.60 -7.95
C GLY A 141 -5.78 14.41 -7.66
N ARG A 142 -5.46 13.86 -6.50
CA ARG A 142 -4.09 13.63 -6.07
C ARG A 142 -3.39 12.58 -6.95
N ALA A 143 -2.26 12.96 -7.51
CA ALA A 143 -1.47 12.15 -8.42
C ALA A 143 -0.03 12.00 -7.90
N LEU A 144 0.58 10.87 -8.25
CA LEU A 144 2.00 10.64 -8.10
C LEU A 144 2.66 11.08 -9.40
N TYR A 145 3.80 11.75 -9.30
CA TYR A 145 4.69 11.95 -10.43
C TYR A 145 6.01 11.22 -10.19
N MET A 146 6.58 10.71 -11.28
CA MET A 146 7.92 10.15 -11.33
C MET A 146 8.64 10.84 -12.49
N ALA A 147 9.79 11.41 -12.18
CA ALA A 147 10.56 12.22 -13.11
C ALA A 147 11.99 11.68 -13.26
N ARG A 148 12.55 11.82 -14.46
CA ARG A 148 13.97 11.58 -14.76
C ARG A 148 14.56 12.74 -15.56
N PRO A 149 15.85 13.04 -15.41
CA PRO A 149 16.47 14.14 -16.12
C PRO A 149 16.56 13.85 -17.62
N LEU A 150 16.18 14.82 -18.45
CA LEU A 150 16.42 14.79 -19.89
C LEU A 150 17.81 15.39 -20.17
N LYS A 151 18.84 14.54 -20.04
CA LYS A 151 20.23 14.90 -20.32
C LYS A 151 20.59 14.67 -21.79
N ILE A 152 21.21 15.65 -22.44
CA ILE A 152 21.69 15.53 -23.81
C ILE A 152 22.96 14.68 -23.84
N LYS A 153 22.81 13.37 -24.10
CA LYS A 153 23.93 12.42 -24.14
C LYS A 153 24.48 12.18 -25.55
N ASP A 154 23.71 12.49 -26.58
CA ASP A 154 24.08 12.29 -27.98
C ASP A 154 24.29 13.65 -28.67
N ALA A 155 25.46 13.84 -29.29
CA ALA A 155 25.78 15.05 -30.04
C ALA A 155 24.85 15.28 -31.23
N LYS A 156 24.20 14.23 -31.77
CA LYS A 156 23.19 14.33 -32.84
C LYS A 156 21.95 15.12 -32.45
N CYS A 157 21.72 15.37 -31.16
CA CYS A 157 20.68 16.30 -30.72
C CYS A 157 21.02 17.74 -31.16
N LEU A 158 22.31 18.08 -31.20
CA LEU A 158 22.79 19.42 -31.53
C LEU A 158 22.61 19.74 -33.02
N ASP A 159 22.46 18.74 -33.89
CA ASP A 159 22.09 18.91 -35.31
C ASP A 159 20.85 19.80 -35.49
N CYS A 160 19.93 19.79 -34.51
CA CYS A 160 18.70 20.59 -34.53
C CYS A 160 18.59 21.61 -33.39
N HIS A 161 19.43 21.51 -32.36
CA HIS A 161 19.26 22.24 -31.09
C HIS A 161 20.46 23.12 -30.69
N ASP A 162 21.51 23.19 -31.50
CA ASP A 162 22.66 24.06 -31.25
C ASP A 162 22.30 25.53 -31.48
N THR A 163 22.20 25.96 -32.74
CA THR A 163 21.84 27.33 -33.12
C THR A 163 20.75 27.33 -34.19
N ALA A 164 20.03 28.43 -34.34
CA ALA A 164 18.98 28.54 -35.36
C ALA A 164 19.58 28.55 -36.78
N GLU A 165 20.83 29.02 -36.92
CA GLU A 165 21.56 29.14 -38.17
C GLU A 165 22.02 27.77 -38.71
N THR A 166 22.37 26.84 -37.83
CA THR A 166 22.84 25.49 -38.19
C THR A 166 21.72 24.46 -38.28
N ALA A 167 20.56 24.75 -37.68
CA ALA A 167 19.43 23.84 -37.69
C ALA A 167 18.83 23.67 -39.10
N PRO A 168 18.20 22.52 -39.40
CA PRO A 168 17.55 22.32 -40.69
C PRO A 168 16.50 23.40 -40.95
N ARG A 169 16.52 24.00 -42.14
CA ARG A 169 15.57 25.05 -42.53
C ARG A 169 14.11 24.66 -42.32
N THR A 170 13.78 23.39 -42.56
CA THR A 170 12.43 22.85 -42.38
C THR A 170 11.96 22.86 -40.92
N VAL A 171 12.88 22.78 -39.95
CA VAL A 171 12.57 22.94 -38.51
C VAL A 171 12.23 24.41 -38.23
N ILE A 172 13.05 25.33 -38.73
CA ILE A 172 12.85 26.78 -38.56
C ILE A 172 11.54 27.23 -39.21
N GLU A 173 11.23 26.76 -40.41
CA GLU A 173 9.98 27.07 -41.11
C GLU A 173 8.75 26.60 -40.33
N ARG A 174 8.86 25.51 -39.55
CA ARG A 174 7.75 24.96 -38.76
C ARG A 174 7.60 25.57 -37.37
N TYR A 175 8.71 25.80 -36.67
CA TYR A 175 8.70 26.18 -35.25
C TYR A 175 9.29 27.57 -34.96
N GLY A 176 9.86 28.22 -35.97
CA GLY A 176 10.59 29.48 -35.84
C GLY A 176 12.00 29.30 -35.28
N SER A 177 12.70 30.42 -35.12
CA SER A 177 14.09 30.50 -34.64
C SER A 177 14.21 30.87 -33.15
N ASN A 178 13.09 31.09 -32.45
CA ASN A 178 13.10 31.71 -31.11
C ASN A 178 13.23 30.72 -29.95
N ASN A 179 12.94 29.43 -30.14
CA ASN A 179 12.91 28.45 -29.04
C ASN A 179 13.55 27.13 -29.45
N GLY A 180 14.03 26.37 -28.48
CA GLY A 180 14.59 25.04 -28.72
C GLY A 180 16.04 25.01 -29.18
N PHE A 181 16.77 26.11 -29.04
CA PHE A 181 18.20 26.21 -29.36
C PHE A 181 19.05 26.50 -28.11
N GLY A 182 20.37 26.48 -28.25
CA GLY A 182 21.35 26.74 -27.20
C GLY A 182 21.58 25.55 -26.26
N TRP A 183 21.20 24.35 -26.67
CA TRP A 183 21.46 23.14 -25.89
C TRP A 183 22.94 22.76 -26.00
N LYS A 184 23.51 22.20 -24.93
CA LYS A 184 24.90 21.70 -24.95
C LYS A 184 24.95 20.22 -24.62
N LEU A 185 25.99 19.55 -25.11
CA LEU A 185 26.25 18.18 -24.76
C LEU A 185 26.46 18.06 -23.25
N ASN A 186 25.82 17.06 -22.65
CA ASN A 186 25.73 16.79 -21.21
C ASN A 186 24.86 17.76 -20.39
N ASP A 187 24.19 18.73 -21.00
CA ASP A 187 23.22 19.56 -20.27
C ASP A 187 21.92 18.82 -19.99
N ILE A 188 21.31 19.13 -18.85
CA ILE A 188 19.94 18.72 -18.52
C ILE A 188 19.02 19.84 -19.03
N VAL A 189 18.31 19.58 -20.13
CA VAL A 189 17.47 20.60 -20.78
C VAL A 189 16.03 20.59 -20.28
N GLY A 190 15.63 19.47 -19.66
CA GLY A 190 14.28 19.22 -19.18
C GLY A 190 14.21 18.01 -18.26
N ALA A 191 12.98 17.57 -18.01
CA ALA A 191 12.65 16.37 -17.26
C ALA A 191 11.57 15.58 -18.00
N GLN A 192 11.74 14.26 -18.05
CA GLN A 192 10.69 13.36 -18.49
C GLN A 192 9.84 13.04 -17.27
N ILE A 193 8.54 13.30 -17.34
CA ILE A 193 7.64 13.21 -16.19
C ILE A 193 6.47 12.29 -16.55
N VAL A 194 6.33 11.21 -15.80
CA VAL A 194 5.14 10.36 -15.79
C VAL A 194 4.27 10.77 -14.62
N THR A 195 2.98 10.96 -14.86
CA THR A 195 1.96 11.19 -13.84
C THR A 195 1.00 10.01 -13.80
N ALA A 196 0.70 9.51 -12.61
CA ALA A 196 -0.20 8.38 -12.38
C ALA A 196 -1.15 8.64 -11.20
N PRO A 197 -2.40 8.12 -11.22
CA PRO A 197 -3.37 8.32 -10.15
C PRO A 197 -2.99 7.58 -8.86
N ILE A 198 -3.07 8.27 -7.72
CA ILE A 198 -2.90 7.61 -6.40
C ILE A 198 -4.22 7.03 -5.87
N LYS A 199 -5.35 7.62 -6.30
CA LYS A 199 -6.66 7.34 -5.71
C LYS A 199 -7.04 5.86 -5.81
N LEU A 200 -6.93 5.24 -6.99
CA LEU A 200 -7.42 3.88 -7.21
C LEU A 200 -6.62 2.84 -6.41
N PRO A 201 -5.27 2.82 -6.42
CA PRO A 201 -4.52 1.82 -5.65
C PRO A 201 -4.63 2.04 -4.14
N VAL A 202 -4.67 3.28 -3.67
CA VAL A 202 -4.90 3.58 -2.24
C VAL A 202 -6.30 3.17 -1.78
N GLN A 203 -7.33 3.38 -2.62
CA GLN A 203 -8.68 2.89 -2.33
C GLN A 203 -8.72 1.36 -2.27
N ARG A 204 -8.09 0.67 -3.21
CA ARG A 204 -7.96 -0.79 -3.17
C ARG A 204 -7.27 -1.26 -1.89
N ALA A 205 -6.17 -0.62 -1.49
CA ALA A 205 -5.48 -0.94 -0.24
C ALA A 205 -6.38 -0.76 1.00
N ARG A 206 -7.21 0.29 1.03
CA ARG A 206 -8.19 0.50 2.11
C ARG A 206 -9.28 -0.56 2.12
N SER A 207 -9.81 -0.96 0.96
CA SER A 207 -10.82 -2.02 0.87
C SER A 207 -10.25 -3.36 1.31
N VAL A 208 -9.04 -3.72 0.87
CA VAL A 208 -8.33 -4.93 1.30
C VAL A 208 -8.08 -4.90 2.82
N PHE A 209 -7.65 -3.77 3.35
CA PHE A 209 -7.48 -3.57 4.80
C PHE A 209 -8.80 -3.79 5.56
N ALA A 210 -9.90 -3.20 5.10
CA ALA A 210 -11.20 -3.34 5.75
C ALA A 210 -11.66 -4.81 5.77
N VAL A 211 -11.59 -5.51 4.63
CA VAL A 211 -11.93 -6.93 4.54
C VAL A 211 -11.04 -7.77 5.46
N PHE A 212 -9.73 -7.50 5.48
CA PHE A 212 -8.80 -8.18 6.37
C PHE A 212 -9.14 -7.98 7.85
N MET A 213 -9.43 -6.74 8.28
CA MET A 213 -9.77 -6.45 9.67
C MET A 213 -11.13 -7.03 10.07
N VAL A 214 -12.13 -7.05 9.17
CA VAL A 214 -13.43 -7.68 9.43
C VAL A 214 -13.27 -9.19 9.58
N SER A 215 -12.50 -9.84 8.69
CA SER A 215 -12.21 -11.27 8.80
C SER A 215 -11.45 -11.60 10.08
N LEU A 216 -10.48 -10.77 10.47
CA LEU A 216 -9.75 -10.93 11.72
C LEU A 216 -10.68 -10.79 12.94
N ALA A 217 -11.57 -9.79 12.94
CA ALA A 217 -12.56 -9.61 13.99
C ALA A 217 -13.52 -10.81 14.09
N ALA A 218 -13.95 -11.37 12.96
CA ALA A 218 -14.80 -12.56 12.93
C ALA A 218 -14.09 -13.78 13.54
N VAL A 219 -12.80 -14.00 13.20
CA VAL A 219 -11.99 -15.07 13.80
C VAL A 219 -11.86 -14.87 15.32
N PHE A 220 -11.59 -13.65 15.78
CA PHE A 220 -11.53 -13.35 17.21
C PHE A 220 -12.88 -13.58 17.90
N ALA A 221 -14.00 -13.21 17.29
CA ALA A 221 -15.32 -13.47 17.85
C ALA A 221 -15.58 -14.97 18.02
N VAL A 222 -15.21 -15.80 17.03
CA VAL A 222 -15.32 -17.26 17.12
C VAL A 222 -14.43 -17.82 18.23
N LEU A 223 -13.19 -17.33 18.36
CA LEU A 223 -12.27 -17.75 19.42
C LEU A 223 -12.80 -17.37 20.82
N VAL A 224 -13.32 -16.15 20.99
CA VAL A 224 -13.95 -15.71 22.24
C VAL A 224 -15.13 -16.61 22.60
N ALA A 225 -15.99 -16.92 21.63
CA ALA A 225 -17.14 -17.79 21.86
C ALA A 225 -16.70 -19.21 22.25
N ALA A 226 -15.71 -19.78 21.57
CA ALA A 226 -15.16 -21.10 21.87
C ALA A 226 -14.52 -21.16 23.27
N LEU A 227 -13.70 -20.16 23.64
CA LEU A 227 -13.08 -20.08 24.96
C LEU A 227 -14.11 -19.89 26.08
N ASN A 228 -15.14 -19.07 25.85
CA ASN A 228 -16.22 -18.91 26.83
C ASN A 228 -17.05 -20.19 26.99
N ALA A 229 -17.37 -20.88 25.89
CA ALA A 229 -18.05 -22.17 25.96
C ALA A 229 -17.21 -23.20 26.73
N MET A 230 -15.92 -23.32 26.40
CA MET A 230 -14.97 -24.19 27.10
C MET A 230 -14.92 -23.86 28.60
N LEU A 231 -14.73 -22.59 28.97
CA LEU A 231 -14.67 -22.16 30.37
C LEU A 231 -15.99 -22.44 31.11
N PHE A 232 -17.12 -22.21 30.45
CA PHE A 232 -18.44 -22.43 31.04
C PHE A 232 -18.69 -23.91 31.33
N TYR A 233 -18.47 -24.78 30.34
CA TYR A 233 -18.75 -26.21 30.46
C TYR A 233 -17.73 -26.97 31.30
N LEU A 234 -16.43 -26.66 31.16
CA LEU A 234 -15.37 -27.41 31.84
C LEU A 234 -15.04 -26.88 33.24
N VAL A 235 -15.24 -25.58 33.51
CA VAL A 235 -14.80 -24.98 34.79
C VAL A 235 -15.97 -24.42 35.58
N ILE A 236 -16.74 -23.49 35.02
CA ILE A 236 -17.74 -22.72 35.79
C ILE A 236 -18.90 -23.62 36.24
N ARG A 237 -19.44 -24.47 35.36
CA ARG A 237 -20.58 -25.33 35.68
C ARG A 237 -20.23 -26.37 36.77
N PRO A 238 -19.14 -27.15 36.67
CA PRO A 238 -18.75 -28.08 37.73
C PRO A 238 -18.46 -27.41 39.07
N VAL A 239 -17.73 -26.27 39.07
CA VAL A 239 -17.40 -25.53 40.29
C VAL A 239 -18.65 -24.97 40.97
N ASN A 240 -19.62 -24.44 40.20
CA ASN A 240 -20.87 -23.97 40.77
C ASN A 240 -21.70 -25.12 41.38
N GLN A 241 -21.73 -26.30 40.75
CA GLN A 241 -22.43 -27.47 41.31
C GLN A 241 -21.80 -27.91 42.64
N LEU A 242 -20.47 -28.02 42.70
CA LEU A 242 -19.73 -28.30 43.94
C LEU A 242 -20.00 -27.24 45.01
N SER A 243 -20.00 -25.96 44.64
CA SER A 243 -20.25 -24.86 45.57
C SER A 243 -21.67 -24.89 46.15
N THR A 244 -22.68 -25.24 45.34
CA THR A 244 -24.07 -25.35 45.83
C THR A 244 -24.21 -26.52 46.81
N LEU A 245 -23.64 -27.68 46.48
CA LEU A 245 -23.67 -28.85 47.37
C LEU A 245 -22.93 -28.59 48.69
N ALA A 246 -21.78 -27.92 48.63
CA ALA A 246 -21.06 -27.48 49.83
C ALA A 246 -21.90 -26.56 50.71
N ASN A 247 -22.64 -25.64 50.11
CA ASN A 247 -23.53 -24.73 50.83
C ASN A 247 -24.73 -25.47 51.47
N GLU A 248 -25.34 -26.43 50.78
CA GLU A 248 -26.42 -27.26 51.33
C GLU A 248 -25.96 -28.09 52.54
N VAL A 249 -24.80 -28.76 52.42
CA VAL A 249 -24.20 -29.54 53.51
C VAL A 249 -23.86 -28.64 54.69
N SER A 250 -23.34 -27.43 54.44
CA SER A 250 -23.04 -26.44 55.49
C SER A 250 -24.29 -25.93 56.22
N LEU A 251 -25.47 -25.97 55.59
CA LEU A 251 -26.75 -25.57 56.19
C LEU A 251 -27.45 -26.74 56.92
N GLY A 252 -26.79 -27.90 57.04
CA GLY A 252 -27.31 -29.06 57.76
C GLY A 252 -28.11 -30.03 56.89
N ASN A 253 -28.19 -29.83 55.56
CA ASN A 253 -28.79 -30.82 54.67
C ASN A 253 -27.78 -31.94 54.35
N LEU A 254 -27.74 -32.95 55.21
CA LEU A 254 -26.80 -34.06 55.10
C LEU A 254 -27.24 -35.15 54.09
N ASP A 255 -28.43 -35.03 53.51
CA ASP A 255 -29.03 -35.99 52.57
C ASP A 255 -28.88 -35.58 51.08
N ALA A 256 -28.09 -34.54 50.78
CA ALA A 256 -27.87 -34.09 49.41
C ALA A 256 -27.27 -35.23 48.52
N PRO A 257 -27.69 -35.39 47.25
CA PRO A 257 -27.18 -36.44 46.37
C PRO A 257 -25.67 -36.33 46.15
N ASP A 258 -25.02 -37.47 45.90
CA ASP A 258 -23.57 -37.50 45.65
C ASP A 258 -23.22 -36.83 44.31
N PHE A 259 -22.14 -36.06 44.33
CA PHE A 259 -21.61 -35.43 43.14
C PHE A 259 -20.76 -36.42 42.34
N GLU A 260 -21.39 -37.09 41.39
CA GLU A 260 -20.70 -37.98 40.45
C GLU A 260 -20.19 -37.19 39.24
N MET A 261 -18.88 -36.98 39.17
CA MET A 261 -18.21 -36.54 37.95
C MET A 261 -17.42 -37.68 37.32
N SER A 262 -17.56 -37.79 36.00
CA SER A 262 -16.79 -38.71 35.14
C SER A 262 -15.43 -38.14 34.71
N SER A 263 -15.13 -36.87 35.06
CA SER A 263 -13.85 -36.23 34.69
C SER A 263 -12.67 -36.79 35.50
N ARG A 264 -11.45 -36.67 34.95
CA ARG A 264 -10.17 -37.02 35.60
C ARG A 264 -9.26 -35.80 35.82
N ASP A 265 -9.84 -34.61 35.76
CA ASP A 265 -9.12 -33.34 35.96
C ASP A 265 -9.03 -32.94 37.44
N GLU A 266 -8.42 -31.78 37.70
CA GLU A 266 -8.27 -31.21 39.04
C GLU A 266 -9.62 -30.95 39.73
N ILE A 267 -10.70 -30.72 38.96
CA ILE A 267 -12.05 -30.53 39.51
C ILE A 267 -12.59 -31.86 40.04
N ALA A 268 -12.27 -32.99 39.41
CA ALA A 268 -12.58 -34.32 39.94
C ALA A 268 -11.83 -34.64 41.24
N THR A 269 -10.54 -34.31 41.32
CA THR A 269 -9.77 -34.46 42.56
C THR A 269 -10.34 -33.61 43.70
N LEU A 270 -10.80 -32.39 43.38
CA LEU A 270 -11.48 -31.52 44.34
C LEU A 270 -12.81 -32.12 44.81
N ALA A 271 -13.63 -32.63 43.88
CA ALA A 271 -14.90 -33.28 44.20
C ALA A 271 -14.73 -34.52 45.10
N GLU A 272 -13.71 -35.33 44.86
CA GLU A 272 -13.40 -36.49 45.69
C GLU A 272 -12.97 -36.08 47.11
N SER A 273 -12.12 -35.05 47.21
CA SER A 273 -11.69 -34.50 48.49
C SER A 273 -12.86 -33.94 49.30
N PHE A 274 -13.80 -33.26 48.63
CA PHE A 274 -15.03 -32.76 49.24
C PHE A 274 -15.94 -33.92 49.74
N ARG A 275 -16.11 -34.98 48.94
CA ARG A 275 -16.88 -36.18 49.34
C ARG A 275 -16.32 -36.83 50.61
N ARG A 276 -15.00 -37.00 50.70
CA ARG A 276 -14.36 -37.57 51.90
C ARG A 276 -14.62 -36.68 53.13
N MET A 277 -14.46 -35.36 52.99
CA MET A 277 -14.71 -34.39 54.07
C MET A 277 -16.15 -34.44 54.58
N ARG A 278 -17.13 -34.43 53.65
CA ARG A 278 -18.56 -34.54 53.99
C ARG A 278 -18.84 -35.82 54.78
N ARG A 279 -18.32 -36.96 54.33
CA ARG A 279 -18.53 -38.25 55.00
C ARG A 279 -18.02 -38.24 56.43
N SER A 280 -16.79 -37.76 56.65
CA SER A 280 -16.23 -37.63 57.99
C SER A 280 -17.05 -36.71 58.89
N MET A 281 -17.60 -35.61 58.35
CA MET A 281 -18.47 -34.69 59.10
C MET A 281 -19.79 -35.35 59.51
N VAL A 282 -20.45 -36.07 58.58
CA VAL A 282 -21.70 -36.80 58.85
C VAL A 282 -21.48 -37.87 59.93
N GLU A 283 -20.37 -38.61 59.85
CA GLU A 283 -20.01 -39.62 60.87
C GLU A 283 -19.77 -38.96 62.24
N ALA A 284 -19.07 -37.83 62.29
CA ALA A 284 -18.82 -37.11 63.55
C ALA A 284 -20.12 -36.56 64.19
N ILE A 285 -21.04 -36.01 63.40
CA ILE A 285 -22.35 -35.53 63.91
C ILE A 285 -23.15 -36.69 64.51
N LYS A 286 -23.21 -37.84 63.81
CA LYS A 286 -23.89 -39.05 64.32
C LYS A 286 -23.30 -39.55 65.64
N MET A 287 -21.99 -39.42 65.85
CA MET A 287 -21.34 -39.80 67.12
C MET A 287 -21.65 -38.84 68.26
N LEU A 288 -21.99 -37.57 67.98
CA LEU A 288 -22.39 -36.59 69.00
C LEU A 288 -23.88 -36.68 69.36
N GLU A 289 -24.71 -37.19 68.46
CA GLU A 289 -26.16 -37.39 68.67
C GLU A 289 -26.51 -38.75 69.30
N ALA A 290 -25.54 -39.66 69.44
CA ALA A 290 -25.66 -40.98 70.06
C ALA A 290 -25.32 -40.94 71.56
#